data_AF-A0A392NKT5-F1
#
_entry.id   AF-A0A392NKT5-F1
#
_cell.length_a   1.000
_cell.length_b   1.000
_cell.length_c   1.000
_cell.angle_alpha   90.00
_cell.angle_beta   90.00
_cell.angle_gamma   90.00
#
_symmetry.space_group_name_H-M   'P 1'
#
loop_
_entity.id
_entity.type
_entity.pdbx_description
1 polymer ?
#
loop_
_entity_poly.entity_id
_entity_poly.type
_entity_poly.pdbx_seq_one_letter_code
_entity_poly.pdbx_strand_id
1 'polypeptide(L)'
;MRDGRHMRCVHNSPHGGLLPDYAPHPAIVLKMEDGTGLLLPIIVLEMPSVLLMAAVRNVQIARPTLYQVVKEMIDKMGYEVRAVRVTKRVHEAYFAQLYLSKVGNESECMSFDLRPSDAINIA
;
A
#
# COMPACT_ATOMS: atom_id res chain seq x y z
N MET A 1 -11.27 26.75 2.80
CA MET A 1 -10.55 25.83 1.89
C MET A 1 -10.86 24.34 2.14
N ARG A 2 -11.78 23.95 3.04
CA ARG A 2 -11.97 22.53 3.43
C ARG A 2 -12.93 21.72 2.53
N ASP A 3 -13.70 22.36 1.66
CA ASP A 3 -14.77 21.72 0.88
C ASP A 3 -14.40 21.44 -0.60
N GLY A 4 -13.17 21.78 -1.02
CA GLY A 4 -12.69 21.53 -2.40
C GLY A 4 -13.40 22.34 -3.50
N ARG A 5 -14.46 23.08 -3.20
CA ARG A 5 -15.33 23.78 -4.19
C ARG A 5 -14.63 24.87 -4.99
N HIS A 6 -13.46 25.32 -4.54
CA HIS A 6 -12.66 26.37 -5.18
C HIS A 6 -11.47 25.80 -5.96
N MET A 7 -11.31 24.48 -6.02
CA MET A 7 -10.22 23.84 -6.76
C MET A 7 -10.77 23.15 -8.00
N ARG A 8 -10.10 23.37 -9.14
CA ARG A 8 -10.39 22.65 -10.39
C ARG A 8 -9.39 21.51 -10.53
N CYS A 9 -9.87 20.27 -10.54
CA CYS A 9 -9.06 19.12 -10.90
C CYS A 9 -8.96 19.04 -12.43
N VAL A 10 -7.76 18.85 -12.96
CA VAL A 10 -7.49 18.67 -14.40
C VAL A 10 -6.55 17.47 -14.57
N HIS A 11 -6.70 16.72 -15.65
CA HIS A 11 -5.80 15.60 -15.91
C HIS A 11 -4.39 16.08 -16.28
N ASN A 12 -3.37 15.44 -15.72
CA ASN A 12 -1.98 15.61 -16.15
C ASN A 12 -1.67 14.90 -17.49
N SER A 13 -2.62 14.13 -18.03
CA SER A 13 -2.52 13.45 -19.32
C SER A 13 -3.82 13.61 -20.11
N PRO A 14 -3.76 13.91 -21.42
CA PRO A 14 -4.95 14.05 -22.26
C PRO A 14 -5.74 12.74 -22.43
N HIS A 15 -5.19 11.60 -22.01
CA HIS A 15 -5.83 10.28 -22.05
C HIS A 15 -6.37 9.84 -20.67
N GLY A 16 -6.30 10.72 -19.66
CA GLY A 16 -7.00 10.47 -18.39
C GLY A 16 -8.49 10.47 -18.66
N GLY A 17 -9.18 9.36 -18.37
CA GLY A 17 -10.60 9.17 -18.67
C GLY A 17 -11.53 10.12 -17.90
N LEU A 18 -12.52 9.59 -17.18
CA LEU A 18 -13.32 10.44 -16.30
C LEU A 18 -12.51 10.77 -15.03
N LEU A 19 -12.54 12.01 -14.55
CA LEU A 19 -12.05 12.33 -13.22
C LEU A 19 -12.92 11.60 -12.18
N PRO A 20 -12.33 10.79 -11.29
CA PRO A 20 -13.12 10.13 -10.27
C PRO A 20 -13.67 11.15 -9.27
N ASP A 21 -14.97 11.08 -8.99
CA ASP A 21 -15.64 11.84 -7.94
C ASP A 21 -16.00 10.90 -6.79
N TYR A 22 -15.14 10.86 -5.77
CA TYR A 22 -15.33 10.00 -4.60
C TYR A 22 -15.62 10.84 -3.37
N ALA A 23 -16.37 10.26 -2.43
CA ALA A 23 -16.39 10.77 -1.06
C ALA A 23 -14.97 10.83 -0.48
N PRO A 24 -14.69 11.69 0.51
CA PRO A 24 -13.38 11.75 1.13
C PRO A 24 -12.96 10.38 1.70
N HIS A 25 -11.87 9.83 1.19
CA HIS A 25 -11.27 8.58 1.64
C HIS A 25 -9.77 8.77 1.92
N PRO A 26 -9.20 8.04 2.88
CA PRO A 26 -7.76 8.06 3.08
C PRO A 26 -7.04 7.44 1.88
N ALA A 27 -5.83 7.93 1.62
CA ALA A 27 -5.00 7.43 0.54
C ALA A 27 -3.56 7.24 1.02
N ILE A 28 -2.93 6.16 0.56
CA ILE A 28 -1.47 6.00 0.63
C ILE A 28 -0.92 6.63 -0.65
N VAL A 29 -0.04 7.62 -0.52
CA VAL A 29 0.57 8.31 -1.67
C VAL A 29 2.02 7.87 -1.78
N LEU A 30 2.30 7.01 -2.76
CA LEU A 30 3.66 6.54 -3.04
C LEU A 30 4.36 7.49 -4.00
N LYS A 31 5.61 7.84 -3.71
CA LYS A 31 6.44 8.69 -4.59
C LYS A 31 7.39 7.83 -5.39
N MET A 32 7.53 8.13 -6.69
CA MET A 32 8.54 7.49 -7.52
C MET A 32 9.95 7.99 -7.15
N GLU A 33 10.87 7.05 -6.97
CA GLU A 33 12.30 7.33 -6.67
C GLU A 33 13.16 7.49 -7.93
N ASP A 34 12.55 7.69 -9.09
CA ASP A 34 13.22 7.90 -10.39
C ASP A 34 13.50 9.37 -10.71
N GLY A 35 13.26 10.28 -9.76
CA GLY A 35 13.44 11.72 -9.92
C GLY A 35 12.34 12.45 -10.68
N THR A 36 11.33 11.75 -11.22
CA THR A 36 10.23 12.37 -11.97
C THR A 36 9.29 13.19 -11.10
N GLY A 37 9.27 12.94 -9.79
CA GLY A 37 8.33 13.54 -8.85
C GLY A 37 6.90 12.98 -8.98
N LEU A 38 6.70 11.91 -9.75
CA LEU A 38 5.39 11.27 -9.90
C LEU A 38 4.93 10.68 -8.57
N LEU A 39 3.62 10.82 -8.32
CA LEU A 39 2.94 10.30 -7.16
C LEU A 39 1.87 9.30 -7.59
N LEU A 40 1.81 8.15 -6.93
CA LEU A 40 0.80 7.13 -7.09
C LEU A 40 -0.13 7.13 -5.87
N PRO A 41 -1.31 7.78 -5.96
CA PRO A 41 -2.31 7.68 -4.91
C PRO A 41 -3.04 6.33 -4.99
N ILE A 42 -3.09 5.63 -3.86
CA ILE A 42 -3.85 4.39 -3.66
C ILE A 42 -4.93 4.70 -2.62
N ILE A 43 -6.18 4.73 -3.06
CA ILE A 43 -7.33 4.91 -2.16
C ILE A 43 -7.48 3.65 -1.31
N VAL A 44 -7.60 3.84 -0.01
CA VAL A 44 -7.62 2.75 0.97
C VAL A 44 -8.76 2.94 1.96
N LEU A 45 -9.11 1.85 2.65
CA LEU A 45 -10.10 1.90 3.73
C LEU A 45 -9.48 2.50 4.99
N GLU A 46 -10.35 2.95 5.90
CA GLU A 46 -9.95 3.63 7.13
C GLU A 46 -9.04 2.78 8.01
N MET A 47 -9.42 1.53 8.31
CA MET A 47 -8.64 0.70 9.24
C MET A 47 -7.21 0.39 8.78
N PRO A 48 -6.94 -0.07 7.54
CA PRO A 48 -5.56 -0.21 7.05
C PRO A 48 -4.74 1.08 7.11
N SER A 49 -5.38 2.23 6.94
CA SER A 49 -4.73 3.54 7.01
C SER A 49 -4.34 3.89 8.45
N VAL A 50 -5.24 3.67 9.40
CA VAL A 50 -5.00 3.89 10.84
C VAL A 50 -3.86 3.01 11.33
N LEU A 51 -3.87 1.73 10.96
CA LEU A 51 -2.82 0.78 11.35
C LEU A 51 -1.46 1.13 10.73
N LEU A 52 -1.44 1.53 9.45
CA LEU A 52 -0.22 1.98 8.79
C LEU A 52 0.35 3.23 9.48
N MET A 53 -0.51 4.21 9.78
CA MET A 53 -0.08 5.43 10.48
C MET A 53 0.41 5.14 11.90
N ALA A 54 -0.21 4.20 12.62
CA ALA A 54 0.27 3.76 13.92
C ALA A 54 1.66 3.11 13.80
N ALA A 55 1.87 2.24 12.81
CA ALA A 55 3.17 1.62 12.54
C ALA A 55 4.24 2.65 12.18
N VAL A 56 3.96 3.56 11.24
CA VAL A 56 4.87 4.65 10.82
C VAL A 56 5.24 5.57 12.00
N ARG A 57 4.30 5.81 12.92
CA ARG A 57 4.52 6.63 14.11
C ARG A 57 5.06 5.84 15.31
N ASN A 58 5.34 4.54 15.15
CA ASN A 58 5.79 3.65 16.23
C ASN A 58 4.86 3.64 17.46
N VAL A 59 3.54 3.75 17.22
CA VAL A 59 2.53 3.70 18.29
C VAL A 59 2.38 2.27 18.77
N GLN A 60 2.52 2.07 20.08
CA GLN A 60 2.30 0.77 20.71
C GLN A 60 0.81 0.48 20.82
N ILE A 61 0.39 -0.65 20.24
CA ILE A 61 -0.99 -1.15 20.32
C ILE A 61 -1.02 -2.29 21.34
N ALA A 62 -1.94 -2.23 22.29
CA ALA A 62 -1.98 -3.15 23.44
C ALA A 62 -2.12 -4.64 23.06
N ARG A 63 -2.64 -4.94 21.87
CA ARG A 63 -2.78 -6.29 21.33
C ARG A 63 -2.21 -6.34 19.92
N PRO A 64 -1.60 -7.47 19.51
CA PRO A 64 -1.08 -7.63 18.15
C PRO A 64 -2.17 -7.38 17.11
N THR A 65 -1.85 -6.54 16.13
CA THR A 65 -2.69 -6.36 14.93
C THR A 65 -2.55 -7.57 14.01
N LEU A 66 -3.47 -7.73 13.07
CA LEU A 66 -3.35 -8.78 12.05
C LEU A 66 -2.01 -8.71 11.30
N TYR A 67 -1.51 -7.51 11.00
CA TYR A 67 -0.24 -7.33 10.29
C TYR A 67 0.96 -7.77 11.14
N GLN A 68 0.94 -7.48 12.45
CA GLN A 68 1.97 -7.97 13.39
C GLN A 68 1.93 -9.49 13.51
N VAL A 69 0.74 -10.09 13.60
CA VAL A 69 0.59 -11.55 13.65
C VAL A 69 1.10 -12.20 12.35
N VAL A 70 0.78 -11.63 11.19
CA VAL A 70 1.27 -12.14 9.90
C VAL A 70 2.79 -12.03 9.80
N LYS A 71 3.38 -10.92 10.25
CA LYS A 71 4.85 -10.75 10.28
C LYS A 71 5.51 -11.78 11.19
N GLU A 72 4.97 -11.99 12.40
CA GLU A 72 5.47 -13.01 13.33
C GLU A 72 5.33 -14.44 12.75
N MET A 73 4.27 -14.72 11.98
CA MET A 73 4.11 -15.99 11.28
C MET A 73 5.17 -16.18 10.20
N ILE A 74 5.42 -15.15 9.37
CA ILE A 74 6.46 -15.17 8.32
C ILE A 74 7.83 -15.49 8.96
N ASP A 75 8.17 -14.77 10.02
CA ASP A 75 9.44 -14.95 10.74
C ASP A 75 9.57 -16.36 11.32
N LYS A 76 8.52 -16.85 12.02
CA LYS A 76 8.52 -18.19 12.63
C LYS A 76 8.55 -19.33 11.60
N MET A 77 8.06 -19.09 10.40
CA MET A 77 8.13 -20.04 9.29
C MET A 77 9.49 -20.04 8.57
N GLY A 78 10.44 -19.19 9.00
CA GLY A 78 11.77 -19.11 8.41
C GLY A 78 11.82 -18.34 7.09
N TYR A 79 10.91 -17.38 6.92
CA TYR A 79 10.86 -16.49 5.76
C TYR A 79 11.06 -15.04 6.19
N GLU A 80 11.38 -14.19 5.24
CA GLU A 80 11.44 -12.74 5.41
C GLU A 80 10.73 -12.04 4.25
N VAL A 81 10.19 -10.84 4.51
CA VAL A 81 9.61 -10.00 3.46
C VAL A 81 10.73 -9.41 2.62
N ARG A 82 10.75 -9.75 1.33
CA ARG A 82 11.74 -9.26 0.37
C ARG A 82 11.30 -7.96 -0.30
N ALA A 83 10.04 -7.91 -0.75
CA ALA A 83 9.51 -6.75 -1.47
C ALA A 83 7.99 -6.75 -1.51
N VAL A 84 7.43 -5.55 -1.64
CA VAL A 84 6.04 -5.33 -2.08
C VAL A 84 6.07 -4.72 -3.47
N ARG A 85 5.26 -5.25 -4.39
CA ARG A 85 5.13 -4.70 -5.74
C ARG A 85 3.67 -4.40 -6.04
N VAL A 86 3.33 -3.13 -6.23
CA VAL A 86 2.06 -2.73 -6.84
C VAL A 86 2.17 -2.98 -8.35
N THR A 87 1.33 -3.85 -8.90
CA THR A 87 1.57 -4.45 -10.24
C THR A 87 0.70 -3.84 -11.34
N LYS A 88 -0.62 -3.89 -11.17
CA LYS A 88 -1.59 -3.46 -12.18
C LYS A 88 -2.78 -2.79 -11.54
N ARG A 89 -3.49 -2.00 -12.35
CA ARG A 89 -4.80 -1.43 -12.02
C ARG A 89 -5.84 -2.03 -12.95
N VAL A 90 -6.91 -2.62 -12.40
CA VAL A 90 -8.01 -3.22 -13.16
C VAL A 90 -9.32 -2.71 -12.56
N HIS A 91 -10.19 -2.09 -13.36
CA HIS A 91 -11.44 -1.47 -12.90
C HIS A 91 -11.24 -0.64 -11.62
N GLU A 92 -10.28 0.28 -11.68
CA GLU A 92 -9.89 1.19 -10.59
C GLU A 92 -9.16 0.56 -9.40
N ALA A 93 -9.18 -0.76 -9.24
CA ALA A 93 -8.50 -1.47 -8.16
C ALA A 93 -7.03 -1.77 -8.50
N TYR A 94 -6.12 -1.37 -7.62
CA TYR A 94 -4.72 -1.76 -7.69
C TYR A 94 -4.50 -3.15 -7.08
N PHE A 95 -3.63 -3.93 -7.70
CA PHE A 95 -3.17 -5.23 -7.22
C PHE A 95 -1.74 -5.11 -6.70
N ALA A 96 -1.39 -5.88 -5.68
CA ALA A 96 -0.04 -5.94 -5.17
C ALA A 96 0.41 -7.38 -4.90
N GLN A 97 1.72 -7.61 -4.99
CA GLN A 97 2.35 -8.87 -4.68
C GLN A 97 3.31 -8.66 -3.50
N LEU A 98 3.17 -9.48 -2.47
CA LEU A 98 4.14 -9.60 -1.38
C LEU A 98 5.08 -10.75 -1.69
N TYR A 99 6.37 -10.46 -1.82
CA TYR A 99 7.41 -11.45 -2.08
C TYR A 99 8.09 -11.80 -0.76
N LEU A 100 8.17 -13.10 -0.47
CA LEU A 100 8.93 -13.64 0.65
C LEU A 100 10.11 -14.45 0.12
N SER A 101 11.24 -14.40 0.82
CA SER A 101 12.38 -15.29 0.61
C SER A 101 12.63 -16.13 1.85
N LYS A 102 13.13 -17.35 1.67
CA LYS A 102 13.54 -18.17 2.81
C LYS A 102 14.83 -17.60 3.40
N VAL A 103 14.89 -17.52 4.72
CA VAL A 103 16.07 -17.05 5.42
C VAL A 103 17.25 -17.97 5.10
N GLY A 104 18.35 -17.38 4.61
CA GLY A 104 19.55 -18.12 4.18
C GLY A 104 19.47 -18.77 2.79
N ASN A 105 18.35 -18.62 2.07
CA ASN A 105 18.24 -19.05 0.67
C ASN A 105 17.32 -18.12 -0.14
N GLU A 106 17.88 -17.03 -0.67
CA GLU A 106 17.16 -16.05 -1.49
C GLU A 106 16.60 -16.61 -2.81
N SER A 107 17.10 -17.78 -3.26
CA SER A 107 16.57 -18.42 -4.48
C SER A 107 15.19 -19.05 -4.26
N GLU A 108 14.87 -19.42 -3.01
CA GLU A 108 13.56 -19.94 -2.64
C GLU A 108 12.63 -18.76 -2.32
N CYS A 109 11.90 -18.32 -3.34
CA CYS A 109 10.98 -17.19 -3.27
C CYS A 109 9.54 -17.63 -3.51
N MET A 110 8.62 -17.10 -2.71
CA MET A 110 7.18 -17.23 -2.90
C MET A 110 6.52 -15.85 -2.96
N SER A 111 5.36 -15.77 -3.61
CA SER A 111 4.61 -14.53 -3.75
C SER A 111 3.14 -14.73 -3.42
N PHE A 112 2.55 -13.73 -2.78
CA PHE A 112 1.13 -13.70 -2.43
C PHE A 112 0.44 -12.50 -3.06
N ASP A 113 -0.71 -12.74 -3.69
CA ASP A 113 -1.57 -11.66 -4.18
C ASP A 113 -2.33 -11.02 -3.03
N LEU A 114 -2.16 -9.71 -2.87
CA LEU A 114 -2.74 -8.93 -1.78
C LEU A 114 -3.25 -7.59 -2.31
N ARG A 115 -4.16 -6.99 -1.56
CA ARG A 115 -4.47 -5.56 -1.75
C ARG A 115 -3.23 -4.74 -1.38
N PRO A 116 -2.93 -3.64 -2.08
CA PRO A 116 -1.75 -2.82 -1.78
C PRO A 116 -1.69 -2.35 -0.32
N SER A 117 -2.82 -1.97 0.27
CA SER A 117 -2.86 -1.55 1.67
C SER A 117 -2.36 -2.63 2.64
N ASP A 118 -2.70 -3.89 2.38
CA ASP A 118 -2.33 -5.00 3.25
C ASP A 118 -0.85 -5.36 3.04
N ALA A 119 -0.41 -5.43 1.78
CA ALA A 119 0.99 -5.71 1.46
C ALA A 119 1.93 -4.67 2.09
N ILE A 120 1.60 -3.37 1.97
CA ILE A 120 2.38 -2.27 2.54
C ILE A 120 2.42 -2.33 4.08
N ASN A 121 1.31 -2.72 4.73
CA ASN A 121 1.27 -2.84 6.18
C ASN A 121 2.07 -4.04 6.73
N ILE A 122 2.28 -5.08 5.91
CA ILE A 122 3.02 -6.30 6.31
C ILE A 122 4.54 -6.10 6.19
N ALA A 123 4.99 -5.31 5.20
CA ALA A 123 6.41 -5.00 4.98
C ALA A 123 7.02 -4.26 6.19
#